data_AF-A0A934MGZ1-F1
#
_entry.id   AF-A0A934MGZ1-F1
#
_cell.length_a   1.000
_cell.length_b   1.000
_cell.length_c   1.000
_cell.angle_alpha   90.00
_cell.angle_beta   90.00
_cell.angle_gamma   90.00
#
_symmetry.space_group_name_H-M   'P 1'
#
loop_
_entity.id
_entity.type
_entity.pdbx_description
1 polymer ?
#
loop_
_entity_poly.entity_id
_entity_poly.type
_entity_poly.pdbx_seq_one_letter_code
_entity_poly.pdbx_strand_id
1 'polypeptide(L)'
;MILAVIAAALEHARLILTIAAVVVAVALMAAVYLEGRSAGHRAAVEAVDAQNERAARAAADADRSVDACYDLGRKWDVATGRCR
;
A
#
# COMPACT_ATOMS: atom_id res chain seq x y z
N MET A 1 23.00 -55.99 -10.82
CA MET A 1 22.96 -54.88 -11.80
C MET A 1 21.59 -54.20 -11.87
N ILE A 2 20.48 -54.91 -12.15
CA ILE A 2 19.13 -54.33 -12.29
C ILE A 2 18.65 -53.56 -11.03
N LEU A 3 18.86 -54.12 -9.84
CA LEU A 3 18.50 -53.47 -8.57
C LEU A 3 19.22 -52.13 -8.32
N ALA A 4 20.48 -52.00 -8.76
CA ALA A 4 21.24 -50.76 -8.59
C ALA A 4 20.76 -49.65 -9.53
N VAL A 5 20.31 -50.02 -10.74
CA VAL A 5 19.74 -49.07 -11.72
C VAL A 5 18.39 -48.53 -11.23
N ILE A 6 17.55 -49.38 -10.64
CA ILE A 6 16.25 -48.98 -10.08
C ILE A 6 16.43 -48.06 -8.86
N ALA A 7 17.40 -48.35 -7.98
CA ALA A 7 17.70 -47.50 -6.83
C ALA A 7 18.17 -46.10 -7.25
N ALA A 8 19.09 -46.00 -8.22
CA ALA A 8 19.55 -44.72 -8.75
C ALA A 8 18.42 -43.92 -9.42
N ALA A 9 17.52 -44.60 -10.16
CA ALA A 9 16.35 -43.97 -10.77
C ALA A 9 15.36 -43.41 -9.72
N LEU A 10 15.14 -44.14 -8.62
CA LEU A 10 14.28 -43.70 -7.52
C LEU A 10 14.89 -42.52 -6.74
N GLU A 11 16.21 -42.50 -6.55
CA GLU A 11 16.91 -41.36 -5.93
C GLU A 11 16.81 -40.10 -6.78
N HIS A 12 16.97 -40.22 -8.10
CA HIS A 12 16.81 -39.09 -9.02
C HIS A 12 15.35 -38.60 -9.07
N ALA A 13 14.38 -39.53 -9.08
CA ALA A 13 12.96 -39.17 -9.01
C ALA A 13 12.62 -38.44 -7.70
N ARG A 14 13.15 -38.90 -6.57
CA ARG A 14 12.97 -38.23 -5.27
C ARG A 14 13.57 -36.83 -5.26
N LEU A 15 14.78 -36.66 -5.79
CA LEU A 15 15.44 -35.36 -5.91
C LEU A 15 14.61 -34.38 -6.75
N ILE A 16 14.14 -34.81 -7.92
CA ILE A 16 13.29 -33.99 -8.80
C ILE A 16 11.99 -33.58 -8.08
N LEU A 17 11.32 -34.51 -7.39
CA LEU A 17 10.11 -34.22 -6.64
C LEU A 17 10.34 -33.22 -5.51
N THR A 18 11.46 -33.35 -4.77
CA THR A 18 11.80 -32.39 -3.70
C THR A 18 12.10 -31.00 -4.26
N ILE A 19 12.85 -30.90 -5.36
CA ILE A 19 13.14 -29.62 -6.01
C ILE A 19 11.84 -28.98 -6.51
N ALA A 20 10.97 -29.76 -7.16
CA ALA A 20 9.66 -29.27 -7.61
C ALA A 20 8.82 -28.75 -6.44
N ALA A 21 8.77 -29.47 -5.32
CA ALA A 21 8.06 -29.04 -4.12
C ALA A 21 8.61 -27.73 -3.54
N VAL A 22 9.94 -27.59 -3.48
CA VAL A 22 10.59 -26.35 -3.03
C VAL A 22 10.28 -25.19 -3.98
N VAL A 23 10.36 -25.41 -5.29
CA VAL A 23 10.04 -24.37 -6.29
C VAL A 23 8.59 -23.91 -6.15
N VAL A 24 7.65 -24.85 -5.98
CA VAL A 24 6.23 -24.51 -5.74
C VAL A 24 6.07 -23.72 -4.45
N ALA A 25 6.70 -24.13 -3.36
CA ALA A 25 6.63 -23.40 -2.09
C ALA A 25 7.17 -21.97 -2.21
N VAL A 26 8.30 -21.78 -2.89
CA VAL A 26 8.89 -20.46 -3.15
C VAL A 26 7.97 -19.61 -4.03
N ALA A 27 7.37 -20.17 -5.07
CA ALA A 27 6.43 -19.46 -5.93
C ALA A 27 5.19 -18.98 -5.16
N LEU A 28 4.64 -19.82 -4.28
CA LEU A 28 3.50 -19.44 -3.42
C LEU A 28 3.88 -18.31 -2.44
N MET A 29 5.04 -18.42 -1.79
CA MET A 29 5.55 -17.37 -0.90
C MET A 29 5.76 -16.04 -1.64
N ALA A 30 6.33 -16.09 -2.85
CA ALA A 30 6.53 -14.91 -3.67
C ALA A 30 5.20 -14.25 -4.08
N ALA A 31 4.20 -15.05 -4.47
CA ALA A 31 2.87 -14.54 -4.82
C ALA A 31 2.22 -13.78 -3.64
N VAL A 32 2.20 -14.40 -2.45
CA VAL A 32 1.63 -13.78 -1.23
C VAL A 32 2.39 -12.51 -0.84
N TYR A 33 3.73 -12.52 -0.94
CA TYR A 33 4.54 -11.36 -0.63
C TYR A 33 4.25 -10.17 -1.57
N LEU A 34 4.18 -10.42 -2.88
CA LEU A 34 3.90 -9.38 -3.87
C LEU A 34 2.50 -8.78 -3.68
N GLU A 35 1.51 -9.63 -3.43
CA GLU A 35 0.14 -9.19 -3.16
C GLU A 35 0.06 -8.32 -1.90
N GLY A 36 0.64 -8.78 -0.79
CA GLY A 36 0.70 -8.02 0.46
C GLY A 36 1.43 -6.68 0.32
N ARG A 37 2.55 -6.66 -0.40
CA ARG A 37 3.30 -5.42 -0.69
C ARG A 37 2.45 -4.42 -1.48
N SER A 38 1.76 -4.88 -2.52
CA SER A 38 0.92 -4.02 -3.36
C SER A 38 -0.30 -3.47 -2.60
N ALA A 39 -0.92 -4.30 -1.75
CA ALA A 39 -2.03 -3.89 -0.90
C ALA A 39 -1.59 -2.85 0.14
N GLY A 40 -0.45 -3.08 0.80
CA GLY A 40 0.11 -2.13 1.76
C GLY A 40 0.48 -0.80 1.12
N HIS A 41 1.05 -0.81 -0.09
CA HIS A 41 1.35 0.41 -0.83
C HIS A 41 0.08 1.20 -1.18
N ARG A 42 -0.95 0.54 -1.72
CA ARG A 42 -2.24 1.19 -2.03
C ARG A 42 -2.89 1.79 -0.79
N ALA A 43 -2.93 1.04 0.31
CA ALA A 43 -3.51 1.53 1.56
C ALA A 43 -2.77 2.76 2.12
N ALA A 44 -1.43 2.79 1.99
CA ALA A 44 -0.64 3.95 2.40
C ALA A 44 -0.92 5.18 1.53
N VAL A 45 -1.03 5.01 0.20
CA VAL A 45 -1.36 6.09 -0.73
C VAL A 45 -2.78 6.62 -0.45
N GLU A 46 -3.76 5.73 -0.33
CA GLU A 46 -5.16 6.10 -0.02
C GLU A 46 -5.27 6.85 1.31
N ALA A 47 -4.50 6.45 2.32
CA ALA A 47 -4.48 7.15 3.60
C ALA A 47 -3.90 8.57 3.49
N VAL A 48 -2.86 8.76 2.68
CA VAL A 48 -2.26 10.08 2.40
C VAL A 48 -3.24 10.93 1.59
N ASP A 49 -3.86 10.39 0.56
CA ASP A 49 -4.83 11.11 -0.27
C ASP A 49 -6.04 11.55 0.55
N ALA A 50 -6.56 10.69 1.43
CA ALA A 50 -7.65 11.04 2.33
C ALA A 50 -7.26 12.15 3.32
N GLN A 51 -6.01 12.18 3.80
CA GLN A 51 -5.52 13.27 4.66
C GLN A 51 -5.38 14.57 3.88
N ASN A 52 -4.81 14.52 2.67
CA ASN A 52 -4.65 15.67 1.80
C ASN A 52 -6.01 16.27 1.42
N GLU A 53 -7.00 15.43 1.12
CA GLU A 53 -8.34 15.88 0.78
C GLU A 53 -9.02 16.59 1.97
N ARG A 54 -8.86 16.08 3.20
CA ARG A 54 -9.35 16.74 4.41
C ARG A 54 -8.66 18.09 4.63
N ALA A 55 -7.34 18.16 4.44
CA ALA A 55 -6.58 19.39 4.56
C ALA A 55 -7.01 20.43 3.50
N ALA A 56 -7.21 20.00 2.26
CA ALA A 56 -7.68 20.86 1.17
C ALA A 56 -9.08 21.43 1.44
N ARG A 57 -10.00 20.61 1.96
CA ARG A 57 -11.34 21.07 2.36
C ARG A 57 -11.26 22.09 3.49
N ALA A 58 -10.47 21.82 4.53
CA ALA A 58 -10.28 22.75 5.65
C ALA A 58 -9.65 24.08 5.20
N ALA A 59 -8.70 24.04 4.27
CA ALA A 59 -8.12 25.23 3.68
C ALA A 59 -9.16 26.02 2.88
N ALA A 60 -9.97 25.36 2.05
CA ALA A 60 -11.04 25.99 1.30
C ALA A 60 -12.15 26.58 2.20
N ASP A 61 -12.47 25.93 3.32
CA ASP A 61 -13.40 26.47 4.32
C ASP A 61 -12.85 27.72 5.01
N ALA A 62 -11.54 27.73 5.32
CA ALA A 62 -10.87 28.88 5.90
C ALA A 62 -10.82 30.05 4.92
N ASP A 63 -10.49 29.79 3.66
CA ASP A 63 -10.47 30.78 2.57
C ASP A 63 -11.85 31.42 2.38
N ARG A 64 -12.90 30.60 2.29
CA ARG A 64 -14.29 31.11 2.25
C ARG A 64 -14.66 31.95 3.46
N SER A 65 -14.14 31.63 4.64
CA SER A 65 -14.39 32.41 5.86
C SER A 65 -13.72 33.78 5.83
N VAL A 66 -12.53 33.86 5.21
CA VAL A 66 -11.81 35.11 4.96
C VAL A 66 -12.57 35.97 3.95
N ASP A 67 -12.95 35.38 2.81
CA ASP A 67 -13.71 36.09 1.76
C ASP A 67 -15.03 36.62 2.30
N ALA A 68 -15.81 35.78 3.00
CA ALA A 68 -17.06 36.19 3.62
C ALA A 68 -16.88 37.33 4.63
N CYS A 69 -15.73 37.41 5.32
CA CYS A 69 -15.42 38.54 6.19
C CYS A 69 -15.27 39.85 5.42
N TYR A 70 -14.53 39.80 4.31
CA TYR A 70 -14.31 40.97 3.48
C TYR A 70 -15.57 41.40 2.74
N ASP A 71 -16.42 40.45 2.31
CA ASP A 71 -17.72 40.72 1.72
C ASP A 71 -18.66 41.47 2.67
N LEU A 72 -18.53 41.24 3.98
CA LEU A 72 -19.24 41.99 5.03
C LEU A 72 -18.62 43.37 5.31
N GLY A 73 -17.57 43.77 4.60
CA GLY A 73 -16.83 45.03 4.80
C GLY A 73 -15.99 45.05 6.08
N ARG A 74 -15.77 43.89 6.71
CA ARG A 74 -14.98 43.73 7.94
C ARG A 74 -13.52 43.44 7.61
N LYS A 75 -12.66 43.46 8.63
CA LYS A 75 -11.24 43.12 8.48
C LYS A 75 -10.95 41.74 9.06
N TRP A 76 -10.22 40.94 8.28
CA TRP A 76 -9.71 39.67 8.77
C TRP A 76 -8.47 39.88 9.65
N ASP A 77 -8.51 39.39 10.89
CA ASP A 77 -7.37 39.37 11.81
C ASP A 77 -6.63 38.03 11.68
N VAL A 78 -5.48 38.06 10.99
CA VAL A 78 -4.63 36.88 10.75
C VAL A 78 -4.05 36.30 12.04
N ALA A 79 -3.77 37.13 13.04
CA ALA A 79 -3.16 36.69 14.30
C ALA A 79 -4.15 35.88 15.15
N THR A 80 -5.44 36.17 15.05
CA THR A 80 -6.47 35.48 15.83
C THR A 80 -7.39 34.56 15.01
N GLY A 81 -7.29 34.59 13.69
CA GLY A 81 -8.16 33.85 12.77
C GLY A 81 -9.63 34.27 12.89
N ARG A 82 -9.89 35.56 13.13
CA ARG A 82 -11.26 36.07 13.35
C ARG A 82 -11.57 37.27 12.45
N CYS A 83 -12.83 37.33 12.03
CA CYS A 83 -13.39 38.48 11.35
C CYS A 83 -13.80 39.57 12.36
N ARG A 84 -13.44 40.84 12.11
CA ARG A 84 -13.73 41.97 12.99
C ARG A 84 -14.28 43.15 12.21
#